data_AF-A0A090QW40-F1
#
_entry.id   AF-A0A090QW40-F1
#
_cell.length_a   1.000
_cell.length_b   1.000
_cell.length_c   1.000
_cell.angle_alpha   90.00
_cell.angle_beta   90.00
_cell.angle_gamma   90.00
#
_symmetry.space_group_name_H-M   'P 1'
#
loop_
_entity.id
_entity.type
_entity.pdbx_description
1 polymer ?
#
loop_
_entity_poly.entity_id
_entity_poly.type
_entity_poly.pdbx_seq_one_letter_code
_entity_poly.pdbx_strand_id
1 'polypeptide(L)' 'MKTITTDIAVIGAGGAGLRTAIAAAEANPDLEIALISKVYPMRSHTVAAEGGSAAVIKDEDS' A
#
# COMPACT_ATOMS: atom_id res chain seq x y z
N MET A 1 -19.09 17.83 -12.53
CA MET A 1 -17.90 17.01 -12.26
C MET A 1 -17.40 17.36 -10.88
N LYS A 2 -17.13 16.37 -10.01
CA LYS A 2 -16.60 16.62 -8.66
C LYS A 2 -15.08 16.44 -8.70
N THR A 3 -14.35 17.38 -8.14
CA THR A 3 -12.88 17.32 -8.00
C THR A 3 -12.54 17.00 -6.55
N ILE A 4 -11.53 16.15 -6.34
CA ILE A 4 -10.93 15.87 -5.03
C ILE A 4 -9.47 16.30 -5.14
N THR A 5 -9.02 17.10 -4.19
CA THR A 5 -7.62 17.53 -4.05
C THR A 5 -7.01 16.77 -2.88
N THR A 6 -5.78 16.30 -3.04
CA THR A 6 -5.02 15.53 -2.04
C THR A 6 -3.55 15.68 -2.42
N ASP A 7 -2.63 15.53 -1.47
CA ASP A 7 -1.20 15.56 -1.78
C ASP A 7 -0.76 14.29 -2.52
N ILE A 8 -1.32 13.14 -2.13
CA ILE A 8 -1.00 11.84 -2.70
C ILE A 8 -2.28 11.04 -2.96
N ALA A 9 -2.52 10.67 -4.23
CA ALA A 9 -3.57 9.73 -4.62
C ALA A 9 -2.97 8.35 -4.94
N VAL A 10 -3.31 7.34 -4.14
CA VAL A 10 -2.90 5.94 -4.35
C VAL A 10 -4.06 5.16 -4.95
N ILE A 11 -3.86 4.58 -6.13
CA ILE A 11 -4.87 3.78 -6.84
C ILE A 11 -4.58 2.28 -6.66
N GLY A 12 -5.44 1.61 -5.89
CA GLY A 12 -5.39 0.19 -5.59
C GLY A 12 -5.02 -0.09 -4.13
N ALA A 13 -5.90 -0.80 -3.41
CA ALA A 13 -5.68 -1.18 -2.02
C ALA A 13 -5.09 -2.60 -1.86
N GLY A 14 -4.15 -2.96 -2.74
CA GLY A 14 -3.31 -4.16 -2.54
C GLY A 14 -2.22 -3.91 -1.50
N GLY A 15 -1.45 -4.95 -1.16
CA GLY A 15 -0.36 -4.84 -0.17
C GLY A 15 0.62 -3.70 -0.46
N ALA A 16 1.01 -3.52 -1.73
CA ALA A 16 1.89 -2.43 -2.14
C ALA A 16 1.26 -1.03 -1.97
N GLY A 17 -0.02 -0.86 -2.30
CA GLY A 17 -0.72 0.42 -2.16
C GLY A 17 -0.91 0.81 -0.70
N LEU A 18 -1.27 -0.15 0.16
CA LEU A 18 -1.33 0.05 1.60
C LEU A 18 0.03 0.41 2.18
N ARG A 19 1.09 -0.33 1.80
CA ARG A 19 2.47 -0.05 2.26
C ARG A 19 2.95 1.34 1.83
N THR A 20 2.55 1.79 0.64
CA THR A 20 2.83 3.13 0.14
C THR A 20 2.13 4.19 0.99
N ALA A 21 0.83 4.03 1.25
CA ALA A 21 0.08 4.98 2.08
C ALA A 21 0.63 5.08 3.50
N ILE A 22 1.00 3.95 4.12
CA ILE A 22 1.63 3.92 5.45
C ILE A 22 2.98 4.63 5.43
N ALA A 23 3.84 4.32 4.46
CA ALA A 23 5.17 4.94 4.36
C ALA A 23 5.08 6.46 4.15
N ALA A 24 4.12 6.92 3.34
CA ALA A 24 3.89 8.35 3.14
C ALA A 24 3.44 9.05 4.43
N ALA A 25 2.52 8.44 5.18
CA ALA A 25 2.06 8.97 6.46
C ALA A 25 3.18 8.98 7.54
N GLU A 26 4.04 7.96 7.55
CA GLU A 26 5.20 7.89 8.43
C GLU A 26 6.25 8.97 8.09
N ALA A 27 6.47 9.22 6.79
CA ALA A 27 7.44 10.21 6.33
C ALA A 27 6.97 11.65 6.61
N ASN A 28 5.68 11.93 6.47
CA ASN A 28 5.10 13.22 6.80
C ASN A 28 3.61 13.07 7.23
N PRO A 29 3.31 13.19 8.52
CA PRO A 29 1.95 13.08 9.06
C PRO A 29 0.97 14.15 8.58
N ASP A 30 1.48 15.27 8.05
CA ASP A 30 0.64 16.39 7.60
C ASP A 30 0.10 16.20 6.17
N LEU A 31 0.52 15.15 5.45
CA LEU A 31 0.06 14.86 4.08
C LEU A 31 -1.36 14.31 4.07
N GLU A 32 -2.21 14.87 3.20
CA GLU A 32 -3.48 14.25 2.84
C GLU A 32 -3.25 13.14 1.82
N ILE A 33 -3.53 11.89 2.21
CA ILE A 33 -3.32 10.71 1.37
C ILE A 33 -4.66 10.05 1.06
N ALA A 34 -5.08 10.09 -0.21
CA ALA A 34 -6.27 9.40 -0.70
C ALA A 34 -5.94 7.99 -1.21
N LEU A 35 -6.37 6.95 -0.49
CA LEU A 35 -6.29 5.56 -0.95
C LEU A 35 -7.61 5.14 -1.61
N ILE A 36 -7.58 4.89 -2.91
CA ILE A 36 -8.77 4.64 -3.73
C ILE A 36 -8.70 3.22 -4.28
N SER A 37 -9.77 2.43 -4.13
CA SER A 37 -9.80 1.07 -4.65
C SER A 37 -11.21 0.68 -5.08
N LYS A 38 -11.30 -0.10 -6.17
CA LYS A 38 -12.57 -0.68 -6.64
C LYS A 38 -13.15 -1.69 -5.65
N VAL A 39 -12.29 -2.35 -4.89
CA VAL A 39 -12.65 -3.38 -3.92
C VAL A 39 -12.06 -3.06 -2.55
N TYR A 40 -12.65 -3.62 -1.50
CA TYR A 40 -12.08 -3.54 -0.16
C TYR A 40 -10.66 -4.11 -0.12
N PRO A 41 -9.76 -3.58 0.74
CA PRO A 41 -8.36 -4.02 0.79
C PRO A 41 -8.21 -5.53 0.98
N MET A 42 -9.06 -6.13 1.83
CA MET A 42 -9.12 -7.58 2.10
C MET A 42 -9.54 -8.44 0.89
N ARG A 43 -10.01 -7.83 -0.21
CA ARG A 43 -10.33 -8.51 -1.47
C ARG A 43 -9.34 -8.20 -2.59
N SER A 44 -8.21 -7.59 -2.27
CA SER A 44 -7.11 -7.47 -3.22
C SER A 44 -6.47 -8.85 -3.47
N HIS A 45 -5.84 -9.02 -4.64
CA HIS A 45 -5.23 -10.31 -5.00
C HIS A 45 -4.03 -10.67 -4.12
N THR A 46 -3.50 -9.73 -3.32
CA THR A 46 -2.49 -10.00 -2.30
C THR A 46 -2.96 -11.06 -1.30
N VAL A 47 -4.27 -11.16 -1.04
CA VAL A 47 -4.83 -12.20 -0.13
C VAL A 47 -4.66 -13.62 -0.66
N ALA A 48 -4.48 -13.79 -1.97
CA ALA A 48 -4.36 -15.10 -2.61
C ALA A 48 -2.93 -15.66 -2.59
N ALA A 49 -1.96 -14.96 -1.98
CA ALA A 49 -0.59 -15.45 -1.88
C ALA A 49 -0.49 -16.59 -0.84
N GLU A 50 -0.22 -17.80 -1.30
CA GLU A 50 -0.14 -19.00 -0.45
C GLU A 50 1.29 -19.43 -0.09
N GLY A 51 2.28 -19.03 -0.89
CA GLY A 51 3.68 -19.44 -0.70
C GLY A 51 4.40 -18.64 0.38
N GLY A 52 4.62 -17.34 0.12
CA GLY A 52 5.38 -16.44 0.99
C GLY A 52 6.07 -15.33 0.19
N SER A 53 6.81 -14.46 0.89
CA SER A 53 7.69 -13.45 0.27
C SER A 53 9.13 -13.80 0.60
N ALA A 54 9.97 -13.94 -0.44
CA ALA A 54 11.40 -14.15 -0.26
C ALA A 54 12.06 -12.89 0.37
N ALA A 55 12.96 -13.10 1.31
CA ALA A 55 13.79 -12.07 1.93
C ALA A 55 15.06 -12.71 2.50
N VAL A 56 16.16 -11.96 2.54
CA VAL A 56 17.36 -12.30 3.32
C VAL A 56 17.02 -12.04 4.78
N ILE A 57 16.98 -13.09 5.60
CA ILE A 57 16.60 -12.98 7.03
C ILE A 57 17.79 -13.22 7.97
N LYS A 58 18.86 -13.82 7.46
CA LYS A 58 20.13 -14.05 8.15
C LYS A 58 21.29 -13.52 7.32
N ASP A 59 22.38 -13.19 7.98
CA ASP A 59 23.63 -12.75 7.35
C ASP A 59 24.19 -13.79 6.35
N GLU A 60 23.81 -15.06 6.52
CA GLU A 60 24.21 -16.21 5.71
C GLU A 60 23.38 -16.38 4.42
N ASP A 61 22.25 -15.68 4.28
CA ASP A 61 21.33 -15.83 3.14
C ASP A 61 21.77 -14.99 1.91
N SER A 62 22.96 -14.37 1.95
CA SER A 62 23.49 -13.41 0.95
C SER A 62 24.56 -14.00 0.03
#